data_AF-A0A2D6A0L6-F1
#
_entry.id   AF-A0A2D6A0L6-F1
#
_cell.length_a   1.000
_cell.length_b   1.000
_cell.length_c   1.000
_cell.angle_alpha   90.00
_cell.angle_beta   90.00
_cell.angle_gamma   90.00
#
_symmetry.space_group_name_H-M   'P 1'
#
loop_
_entity.id
_entity.type
_entity.pdbx_description
1 polymer ?
#
loop_
_entity_poly.entity_id
_entity_poly.type
_entity_poly.pdbx_seq_one_letter_code
_entity_poly.pdbx_strand_id
1 'polypeptide(L)'
;MMIRTLSVFVLSGLFLARGALADPLTLDNYLKKLEASDTEYSGLLLQAEKASYYIDSELPTRAFELSLSNENGQSSDNQDTQTTSLGLSKTILESGTTVSATKSLTKSPGRDEDVTEIRLTQSLFKNFLGKNFRLQKNAVERRQVVEDLQAQENIETYLSEKIKGYLDFVQAYSDLKLSEQLVAEAKKLRQFVQEKQRKGAATATDLKRVQLQEIQRQEELIGKQQTFDELVAAISGFIGGEAQVQVPLEGASIDRQFPFNQSGVDISSLRTYRISYESKEASYFDQQVAERASYSSLDLVAGYDIDNSTRFSTTTDRQATVIGFSYSIPLGDTKSAAQLEVARLERTRAERELSTTQRDLEVEYKNLKKRLDESKRRVDLSQRKVRLMKDILAEDLRRYRYGKIDLDSIIELNNSYAQYQFDFSQYQIEYGRVYVDWLNFHDALYRP
;
A
#
# COMPACT_ATOMS: atom_id res chain seq x y z
N MET A 1 10.66 -4.57 -19.39
CA MET A 1 11.76 -3.87 -20.09
C MET A 1 11.21 -2.69 -20.89
N MET A 2 11.11 -1.52 -20.26
CA MET A 2 11.08 -0.19 -20.89
C MET A 2 11.15 0.84 -19.75
N ILE A 3 12.35 1.32 -19.47
CA ILE A 3 12.63 2.37 -18.48
C ILE A 3 12.22 3.69 -19.14
N ARG A 4 11.20 4.36 -18.61
CA ARG A 4 10.87 5.74 -19.00
C ARG A 4 11.59 6.70 -18.05
N THR A 5 12.50 7.43 -18.66
CA THR A 5 13.35 8.48 -18.11
C THR A 5 12.54 9.67 -17.59
N LEU A 6 12.66 9.98 -16.30
CA LEU A 6 12.24 11.26 -15.73
C LEU A 6 13.32 12.32 -16.02
N SER A 7 12.96 13.35 -16.78
CA SER A 7 13.84 14.45 -17.14
C SER A 7 13.82 15.52 -16.05
N VAL A 8 14.87 15.60 -15.23
CA VAL A 8 15.10 16.71 -14.32
C VAL A 8 16.07 17.70 -14.98
N PHE A 9 15.59 18.93 -15.21
CA PHE A 9 16.42 20.05 -15.63
C PHE A 9 17.38 20.42 -14.48
N VAL A 10 18.67 20.15 -14.65
CA VAL A 10 19.75 20.63 -13.76
C VAL A 10 20.60 21.61 -14.54
N LEU A 11 20.51 22.89 -14.18
CA LEU A 11 21.44 23.91 -14.64
C LEU A 11 22.74 23.78 -13.84
N SER A 12 23.80 23.34 -14.52
CA SER A 12 25.11 23.07 -13.94
C SER A 12 25.97 24.34 -13.89
N GLY A 13 26.33 24.75 -12.67
CA GLY A 13 27.41 25.71 -12.42
C GLY A 13 28.60 24.97 -11.81
N LEU A 14 29.72 24.91 -12.54
CA LEU A 14 31.01 24.37 -12.08
C LEU A 14 31.48 25.08 -10.80
N PHE A 15 31.76 24.31 -9.75
CA PHE A 15 32.81 24.66 -8.78
C PHE A 15 33.58 23.41 -8.33
N LEU A 16 34.88 23.63 -8.19
CA LEU A 16 35.96 22.66 -8.03
C LEU A 16 35.95 21.91 -6.68
N ALA A 17 36.44 20.67 -6.77
CA ALA A 17 36.85 19.73 -5.72
C ALA A 17 36.94 20.24 -4.27
N ARG A 18 36.07 19.69 -3.41
CA ARG A 18 36.30 19.46 -1.97
C ARG A 18 35.95 17.99 -1.70
N GLY A 19 36.72 17.34 -0.82
CA GLY A 19 36.61 15.91 -0.52
C GLY A 19 35.17 15.46 -0.30
N ALA A 20 34.86 14.22 -0.70
CA ALA A 20 33.54 13.61 -0.63
C ALA A 20 32.92 13.81 0.76
N LEU A 21 32.20 14.93 0.90
CA LEU A 21 31.32 15.20 2.02
C LEU A 21 30.16 14.27 1.79
N ALA A 22 30.02 13.30 2.69
CA ALA A 22 28.86 12.42 2.76
C ALA A 22 27.58 13.24 2.55
N ASP A 23 26.77 12.86 1.57
CA ASP A 23 25.52 13.56 1.32
C ASP A 23 24.65 13.52 2.58
N PRO A 24 24.15 14.66 3.07
CA PRO A 24 23.30 14.69 4.26
C PRO A 24 22.07 13.81 4.04
N LEU A 25 21.66 13.08 5.09
CA LEU A 25 20.48 12.25 5.05
C LEU A 25 19.23 13.13 5.16
N THR A 26 18.92 13.81 4.06
CA THR A 26 17.66 14.54 3.86
C THR A 26 16.52 13.56 3.60
N LEU A 27 15.27 14.01 3.72
CA LEU A 27 14.10 13.17 3.44
C LEU A 27 14.13 12.59 2.02
N ASP A 28 14.49 13.39 1.00
CA ASP A 28 14.60 12.93 -0.40
C ASP A 28 15.68 11.85 -0.55
N ASN A 29 16.86 12.05 0.07
CA ASN A 29 17.92 11.04 0.06
C ASN A 29 17.53 9.78 0.84
N TYR A 30 16.78 9.92 1.94
CA TYR A 30 16.25 8.81 2.71
C TYR A 30 15.28 7.98 1.86
N LEU A 31 14.31 8.62 1.20
CA LEU A 31 13.35 7.94 0.33
C LEU A 31 14.04 7.25 -0.86
N LYS A 32 14.99 7.91 -1.53
CA LYS A 32 15.76 7.29 -2.63
C LYS A 32 16.54 6.07 -2.19
N LYS A 33 17.14 6.10 -0.99
CA LYS A 33 17.85 4.95 -0.44
C LYS A 33 16.87 3.84 -0.06
N LEU A 34 15.76 4.18 0.58
CA LEU A 34 14.68 3.25 0.93
C LEU A 34 14.17 2.50 -0.30
N GLU A 35 13.86 3.21 -1.39
CA GLU A 35 13.41 2.61 -2.66
C GLU A 35 14.44 1.66 -3.26
N ALA A 36 15.73 1.93 -3.06
CA ALA A 36 16.82 1.15 -3.65
C ALA A 36 17.20 -0.10 -2.83
N SER A 37 17.03 -0.08 -1.50
CA SER A 37 17.55 -1.14 -0.62
C SER A 37 16.49 -1.90 0.17
N ASP A 38 15.30 -1.32 0.36
CA ASP A 38 14.31 -1.92 1.25
C ASP A 38 13.55 -3.06 0.55
N THR A 39 13.61 -4.25 1.17
CA THR A 39 13.00 -5.47 0.64
C THR A 39 11.48 -5.46 0.75
N GLU A 40 10.93 -4.78 1.76
CA GLU A 40 9.48 -4.68 1.95
C GLU A 40 8.87 -3.78 0.87
N TYR A 41 9.50 -2.63 0.61
CA TYR A 41 9.12 -1.74 -0.49
C TYR A 41 9.17 -2.45 -1.84
N SER A 42 10.25 -3.19 -2.11
CA SER A 42 10.37 -4.02 -3.32
C SER A 42 9.26 -5.08 -3.42
N GLY A 43 8.88 -5.69 -2.30
CA GLY A 43 7.78 -6.64 -2.22
C GLY A 43 6.42 -6.02 -2.58
N LEU A 44 6.16 -4.79 -2.13
CA LEU A 44 4.95 -4.05 -2.47
C LEU A 44 4.89 -3.70 -3.97
N LEU A 45 6.03 -3.35 -4.58
CA LEU A 45 6.10 -3.13 -6.03
C LEU A 45 5.81 -4.41 -6.83
N LEU A 46 6.33 -5.56 -6.39
CA LEU A 46 6.03 -6.86 -7.01
C LEU A 46 4.54 -7.24 -6.83
N GLN A 47 3.93 -6.89 -5.70
CA GLN A 47 2.49 -7.08 -5.50
C GLN A 47 1.68 -6.20 -6.45
N ALA A 48 2.09 -4.95 -6.66
CA ALA A 48 1.49 -4.07 -7.67
C ALA A 48 1.63 -4.65 -9.08
N GLU A 49 2.79 -5.22 -9.42
CA GLU A 49 2.99 -5.88 -10.72
C GLU A 49 2.08 -7.12 -10.87
N LYS A 50 1.85 -7.88 -9.80
CA LYS A 50 0.94 -9.04 -9.81
C LYS A 50 -0.49 -8.65 -10.21
N ALA A 51 -0.98 -7.48 -9.82
CA ALA A 51 -2.32 -7.01 -10.18
C ALA A 51 -2.53 -6.89 -11.70
N SER A 52 -1.46 -6.63 -12.46
CA SER A 52 -1.53 -6.59 -13.93
C SER A 52 -1.89 -7.94 -14.59
N TYR A 53 -1.67 -9.06 -13.90
CA TYR A 53 -1.95 -10.42 -14.39
C TYR A 53 -3.32 -10.95 -13.96
N TYR A 54 -4.10 -10.18 -13.20
CA TYR A 54 -5.35 -10.65 -12.58
C TYR A 54 -6.43 -11.05 -13.61
N ILE A 55 -6.54 -10.30 -14.72
CA ILE A 55 -7.48 -10.63 -15.80
C ILE A 55 -7.17 -11.99 -16.42
N ASP A 56 -5.89 -12.24 -16.70
CA ASP A 56 -5.44 -13.44 -17.40
C ASP A 56 -5.57 -14.70 -16.54
N SER A 57 -5.60 -14.56 -15.21
CA SER A 57 -5.82 -15.69 -14.29
C SER A 57 -7.29 -16.06 -14.07
N GLU A 58 -8.21 -15.09 -14.16
CA GLU A 58 -9.62 -15.28 -13.79
C GLU A 58 -10.56 -15.54 -14.98
N LEU A 59 -10.16 -15.12 -16.20
CA LEU A 59 -10.96 -15.38 -17.39
C LEU A 59 -10.69 -16.77 -17.98
N PRO A 60 -11.69 -17.41 -18.62
CA PRO A 60 -11.47 -18.67 -19.31
C PRO A 60 -10.34 -18.51 -20.34
N THR A 61 -9.50 -19.53 -20.43
CA THR A 61 -8.32 -19.48 -21.29
C THR A 61 -8.70 -19.19 -22.74
N ARG A 62 -7.99 -18.26 -23.36
CA ARG A 62 -8.05 -18.05 -24.82
C ARG A 62 -7.23 -19.11 -25.59
N ALA A 63 -6.57 -19.99 -24.85
CA ALA A 63 -5.76 -21.07 -25.40
C ALA A 63 -6.64 -22.14 -26.04
N PHE A 64 -5.99 -22.96 -26.86
CA PHE A 64 -6.55 -24.22 -27.27
C PHE A 64 -6.40 -25.22 -26.12
N GLU A 65 -7.48 -25.88 -25.77
CA GLU A 65 -7.47 -26.97 -24.80
C GLU A 65 -7.25 -28.29 -25.55
N LEU A 66 -6.10 -28.92 -25.33
CA LEU A 66 -5.83 -30.27 -25.78
C LEU A 66 -6.14 -31.24 -24.64
N SER A 67 -7.15 -32.09 -24.82
CA SER A 67 -7.49 -33.14 -23.87
C SER A 67 -7.07 -34.50 -24.43
N LEU A 68 -6.38 -35.29 -23.61
CA LEU A 68 -6.10 -36.70 -23.88
C LEU A 68 -6.66 -37.50 -22.71
N SER A 69 -7.60 -38.39 -22.97
CA SER A 69 -8.11 -39.32 -21.97
C SER A 69 -7.95 -40.77 -22.44
N ASN A 70 -7.62 -41.64 -21.49
CA ASN A 70 -7.60 -43.08 -21.68
C ASN A 70 -8.37 -43.71 -20.52
N GLU A 71 -9.48 -44.37 -20.84
CA GLU A 71 -10.34 -45.04 -19.89
C GLU A 71 -10.33 -46.54 -20.19
N ASN A 72 -10.07 -47.36 -19.17
CA ASN A 72 -10.11 -48.81 -19.26
C ASN A 72 -11.19 -49.32 -18.32
N GLY A 73 -12.28 -49.85 -18.87
CA GLY A 73 -13.34 -50.53 -18.14
C GLY A 73 -13.05 -52.02 -18.07
N GLN A 74 -13.04 -52.59 -16.86
CA GLN A 74 -12.96 -54.04 -16.65
C GLN A 74 -14.33 -54.60 -16.31
N SER A 75 -14.69 -55.73 -16.91
CA SER A 75 -15.96 -56.41 -16.66
C SER A 75 -15.74 -57.83 -16.17
N SER A 76 -16.57 -58.26 -15.21
CA SER A 76 -16.62 -59.64 -14.68
C SER A 76 -16.78 -60.70 -15.78
N ASP A 77 -17.41 -60.32 -16.89
CA ASP A 77 -17.73 -61.23 -17.99
C ASP A 77 -16.67 -61.19 -19.11
N ASN A 78 -15.44 -60.76 -18.80
CA ASN A 78 -14.33 -60.56 -19.77
C ASN A 78 -14.68 -59.62 -20.93
N GLN A 79 -15.61 -58.69 -20.71
CA GLN A 79 -15.98 -57.66 -21.68
C GLN A 79 -15.25 -56.34 -21.41
N ASP A 80 -13.93 -56.39 -21.45
CA ASP A 80 -13.11 -55.23 -21.19
C ASP A 80 -13.26 -54.20 -22.31
N THR A 81 -13.35 -52.94 -21.92
CA THR A 81 -13.48 -51.80 -22.84
C THR A 81 -12.30 -50.88 -22.65
N GLN A 82 -11.71 -50.43 -23.76
CA GLN A 82 -10.67 -49.41 -23.75
C GLN A 82 -11.08 -48.25 -24.64
N THR A 83 -11.20 -47.06 -24.06
CA THR A 83 -11.48 -45.83 -24.80
C THR A 83 -10.27 -44.91 -24.72
N THR A 84 -9.76 -44.49 -25.86
CA THR A 84 -8.77 -43.41 -25.97
C THR A 84 -9.40 -42.26 -26.72
N SER A 85 -9.42 -41.06 -26.12
CA SER A 85 -9.93 -39.86 -26.77
C SER A 85 -8.89 -38.75 -26.81
N LEU A 86 -8.81 -38.06 -27.95
CA LEU A 86 -8.00 -36.88 -28.18
C LEU A 86 -8.95 -35.75 -28.60
N GLY A 87 -9.05 -34.70 -27.80
CA GLY A 87 -9.88 -33.54 -28.07
C GLY A 87 -9.05 -32.28 -28.21
N LEU A 88 -9.42 -31.42 -29.15
CA LEU A 88 -8.97 -30.04 -29.26
C LEU A 88 -10.19 -29.13 -29.21
N SER A 89 -10.26 -28.22 -28.24
CA SER A 89 -11.35 -27.25 -28.13
C SER A 89 -10.84 -25.82 -27.96
N LYS A 90 -11.65 -24.87 -28.41
CA LYS A 90 -11.44 -23.44 -28.18
C LYS A 90 -12.77 -22.72 -28.03
N THR A 91 -12.89 -21.93 -26.97
CA THR A 91 -14.04 -21.04 -26.74
C THR A 91 -13.66 -19.60 -27.10
N ILE A 92 -14.45 -18.97 -27.97
CA ILE A 92 -14.30 -17.57 -28.36
C ILE A 92 -15.17 -16.74 -27.41
N LEU A 93 -14.55 -16.00 -26.50
CA LEU A 93 -15.23 -15.26 -25.44
C LEU A 93 -16.19 -14.19 -25.98
N GLU A 94 -15.80 -13.52 -27.07
CA GLU A 94 -16.55 -12.41 -27.66
C GLU A 94 -17.88 -12.85 -28.27
N SER A 95 -17.92 -14.04 -28.88
CA SER A 95 -19.13 -14.59 -29.51
C SER A 95 -19.84 -15.61 -28.62
N GLY A 96 -19.15 -16.20 -27.65
CA GLY A 96 -19.65 -17.34 -26.88
C GLY A 96 -19.71 -18.64 -27.69
N THR A 97 -18.99 -18.70 -28.82
CA THR A 97 -18.92 -19.89 -29.67
C THR A 97 -17.81 -20.80 -29.18
N THR A 98 -18.09 -22.10 -29.09
CA THR A 98 -17.09 -23.13 -28.85
C THR A 98 -16.89 -23.94 -30.12
N VAL A 99 -15.63 -24.09 -30.54
CA VAL A 99 -15.23 -25.00 -31.62
C VAL A 99 -14.48 -26.15 -30.99
N SER A 100 -14.85 -27.38 -31.33
CA SER A 100 -14.11 -28.56 -30.88
C SER A 100 -13.93 -29.59 -32.00
N ALA A 101 -12.84 -30.32 -31.93
CA ALA A 101 -12.53 -31.47 -32.76
C ALA A 101 -12.09 -32.61 -31.83
N THR A 102 -12.82 -33.72 -31.84
CA THR A 102 -12.55 -34.86 -30.96
C THR A 102 -12.38 -36.11 -31.82
N LYS A 103 -11.35 -36.90 -31.54
CA LYS A 103 -11.18 -38.25 -32.08
C LYS A 103 -11.23 -39.25 -30.93
N SER A 104 -12.15 -40.20 -30.99
CA SER A 104 -12.30 -41.27 -30.00
C SER A 104 -12.14 -42.64 -30.64
N LEU A 105 -11.28 -43.45 -30.04
CA LEU A 105 -11.07 -44.85 -30.37
C LEU A 105 -11.56 -45.70 -29.20
N THR A 106 -12.62 -46.47 -29.38
CA THR A 106 -13.16 -47.37 -28.34
C THR A 106 -13.07 -48.81 -28.80
N LYS A 107 -12.31 -49.64 -28.09
CA LYS A 107 -12.23 -51.07 -28.33
C LYS A 107 -13.08 -51.80 -27.30
N SER A 108 -13.96 -52.67 -27.76
CA SER A 108 -14.81 -53.51 -26.93
C SER A 108 -15.06 -54.85 -27.64
N PRO A 109 -15.46 -55.92 -26.95
CA PRO A 109 -15.67 -57.22 -27.58
C PRO A 109 -16.68 -57.12 -28.73
N GLY A 110 -16.24 -57.46 -29.95
CA GLY A 110 -17.07 -57.42 -31.15
C GLY A 110 -17.37 -56.01 -31.70
N ARG A 111 -16.77 -54.95 -31.14
CA ARG A 111 -16.96 -53.57 -31.61
C ARG A 111 -15.71 -52.72 -31.39
N ASP A 112 -15.15 -52.24 -32.50
CA ASP A 112 -14.11 -51.23 -32.52
C ASP A 112 -14.70 -49.93 -33.08
N GLU A 113 -14.72 -48.88 -32.29
CA GLU A 113 -15.20 -47.57 -32.71
C GLU A 113 -14.07 -46.62 -33.04
N ASP A 114 -14.14 -46.00 -34.22
CA ASP A 114 -13.28 -44.89 -34.61
C ASP A 114 -14.19 -43.74 -35.06
N VAL A 115 -14.39 -42.78 -34.16
CA VAL A 115 -15.27 -41.64 -34.37
C VAL A 115 -14.45 -40.36 -34.32
N THR A 116 -14.57 -39.54 -35.35
CA THR A 116 -14.05 -38.18 -35.37
C THR A 116 -15.23 -37.21 -35.45
N GLU A 117 -15.31 -36.30 -34.49
CA GLU A 117 -16.37 -35.31 -34.38
C GLU A 117 -15.78 -33.90 -34.48
N ILE A 118 -16.32 -33.08 -35.35
CA ILE A 118 -16.09 -31.64 -35.36
C ILE A 118 -17.40 -30.97 -34.92
N ARG A 119 -17.34 -30.03 -33.98
CA ARG A 119 -18.51 -29.34 -33.42
C ARG A 119 -18.27 -27.84 -33.36
N LEU A 120 -19.32 -27.10 -33.67
CA LEU A 120 -19.48 -25.68 -33.45
C LEU A 120 -20.74 -25.51 -32.60
N THR A 121 -20.56 -25.07 -31.35
CA THR A 121 -21.63 -24.83 -30.40
C THR A 121 -21.75 -23.33 -30.14
N GLN A 122 -22.93 -22.77 -30.37
CA GLN A 122 -23.22 -21.36 -30.12
C GLN A 122 -24.40 -21.24 -29.16
N SER A 123 -24.18 -20.62 -28.01
CA SER A 123 -25.30 -20.30 -27.13
C SER A 123 -26.17 -19.20 -27.71
N LEU A 124 -27.48 -19.42 -27.72
CA LEU A 124 -28.51 -18.50 -28.22
C LEU A 124 -29.23 -17.74 -27.11
N PHE A 125 -29.20 -18.25 -25.86
CA PHE A 125 -29.86 -17.62 -24.71
C PHE A 125 -28.85 -17.12 -23.66
N LYS A 126 -28.32 -18.01 -22.79
CA LYS A 126 -27.49 -17.63 -21.63
C LYS A 126 -26.30 -16.75 -22.01
N ASN A 127 -25.58 -17.16 -23.05
CA ASN A 127 -24.35 -16.53 -23.50
C ASN A 127 -24.42 -16.07 -24.97
N PHE A 128 -25.60 -15.63 -25.42
CA PHE A 128 -25.76 -15.12 -26.78
C PHE A 128 -24.80 -13.97 -27.06
N LEU A 129 -24.02 -14.10 -28.13
CA LEU A 129 -22.99 -13.14 -28.52
C LEU A 129 -22.07 -12.79 -27.35
N GLY A 130 -21.67 -13.79 -26.55
CA GLY A 130 -20.73 -13.62 -25.43
C GLY A 130 -21.26 -12.80 -24.25
N LYS A 131 -22.57 -12.57 -24.12
CA LYS A 131 -23.12 -11.68 -23.09
C LYS A 131 -22.72 -12.05 -21.66
N ASN A 132 -22.68 -13.34 -21.32
CA ASN A 132 -22.29 -13.78 -19.99
C ASN A 132 -20.78 -13.59 -19.76
N PHE A 133 -19.97 -13.90 -20.78
CA PHE A 133 -18.52 -13.65 -20.73
C PHE A 133 -18.19 -12.16 -20.60
N ARG A 134 -18.94 -11.26 -21.24
CA ARG A 134 -18.77 -9.81 -21.06
C ARG A 134 -19.07 -9.36 -19.63
N LEU A 135 -20.10 -9.93 -18.99
CA LEU A 135 -20.43 -9.60 -17.60
C LEU A 135 -19.32 -10.09 -16.65
N GLN A 136 -18.84 -11.33 -16.85
CA GLN A 136 -17.71 -11.87 -16.09
C GLN A 136 -16.45 -11.03 -16.29
N LYS A 137 -16.15 -10.66 -17.55
CA LYS A 137 -15.04 -9.77 -17.89
C LYS A 137 -15.16 -8.42 -17.17
N ASN A 138 -16.31 -7.78 -17.20
CA ASN A 138 -16.51 -6.53 -16.48
C ASN A 138 -16.29 -6.71 -14.97
N ALA A 139 -16.77 -7.80 -14.35
CA ALA A 139 -16.53 -8.07 -12.93
C ALA A 139 -15.02 -8.19 -12.64
N VAL A 140 -14.29 -8.94 -13.45
CA VAL A 140 -12.84 -9.15 -13.30
C VAL A 140 -12.06 -7.86 -13.55
N GLU A 141 -12.41 -7.06 -14.55
CA GLU A 141 -11.80 -5.74 -14.81
C GLU A 141 -11.98 -4.80 -13.61
N ARG A 142 -13.16 -4.79 -12.98
CA ARG A 142 -13.42 -3.99 -11.78
C ARG A 142 -12.57 -4.47 -10.60
N ARG A 143 -12.43 -5.79 -10.40
CA ARG A 143 -11.54 -6.34 -9.38
C ARG A 143 -10.07 -6.03 -9.64
N GLN A 144 -9.62 -6.06 -10.89
CA GLN A 144 -8.26 -5.64 -11.22
C GLN A 144 -8.01 -4.19 -10.80
N VAL A 145 -8.94 -3.29 -11.09
CA VAL A 145 -8.83 -1.89 -10.65
C VAL A 145 -8.76 -1.81 -9.11
N VAL A 146 -9.54 -2.62 -8.40
CA VAL A 146 -9.46 -2.71 -6.93
C VAL A 146 -8.06 -3.16 -6.47
N GLU A 147 -7.49 -4.21 -7.05
CA GLU A 147 -6.16 -4.71 -6.70
C GLU A 147 -5.07 -3.68 -7.01
N ASP A 148 -5.14 -3.00 -8.16
CA ASP A 148 -4.21 -1.93 -8.54
C ASP A 148 -4.27 -0.77 -7.52
N LEU A 149 -5.47 -0.35 -7.13
CA LEU A 149 -5.66 0.71 -6.14
C LEU A 149 -5.20 0.24 -4.74
N GLN A 150 -5.48 -0.98 -4.33
CA GLN A 150 -5.01 -1.51 -3.04
C GLN A 150 -3.48 -1.60 -2.98
N ALA A 151 -2.82 -1.98 -4.08
CA ALA A 151 -1.37 -2.00 -4.14
C ALA A 151 -0.78 -0.58 -3.98
N GLN A 152 -1.38 0.42 -4.65
CA GLN A 152 -0.99 1.82 -4.48
C GLN A 152 -1.22 2.32 -3.04
N GLU A 153 -2.34 1.95 -2.42
CA GLU A 153 -2.67 2.31 -1.04
C GLU A 153 -1.67 1.73 -0.05
N ASN A 154 -1.26 0.47 -0.25
CA ASN A 154 -0.26 -0.18 0.59
C ASN A 154 1.10 0.52 0.48
N ILE A 155 1.52 0.91 -0.73
CA ILE A 155 2.75 1.67 -0.94
C ILE A 155 2.68 3.04 -0.24
N GLU A 156 1.56 3.75 -0.39
CA GLU A 156 1.36 5.06 0.23
C GLU A 156 1.36 4.99 1.77
N THR A 157 0.67 4.00 2.34
CA THR A 157 0.66 3.72 3.78
C THR A 157 2.07 3.41 4.29
N TYR A 158 2.81 2.57 3.56
CA TYR A 158 4.19 2.24 3.88
C TYR A 158 5.09 3.49 3.86
N LEU A 159 5.00 4.31 2.82
CA LEU A 159 5.75 5.57 2.73
C LEU A 159 5.39 6.53 3.88
N SER A 160 4.11 6.66 4.22
CA SER A 160 3.63 7.46 5.36
C SER A 160 4.29 7.02 6.67
N GLU A 161 4.36 5.72 6.92
CA GLU A 161 5.03 5.15 8.09
C GLU A 161 6.53 5.47 8.10
N LYS A 162 7.24 5.22 6.99
CA LYS A 162 8.68 5.45 6.90
C LYS A 162 9.05 6.93 7.01
N ILE A 163 8.25 7.83 6.41
CA ILE A 163 8.44 9.27 6.55
C ILE A 163 8.28 9.69 8.01
N LYS A 164 7.28 9.17 8.74
CA LYS A 164 7.11 9.47 10.17
C LYS A 164 8.29 8.95 10.99
N GLY A 165 8.78 7.74 10.71
CA GLY A 165 10.00 7.22 11.34
C GLY A 165 11.23 8.10 11.10
N TYR A 166 11.38 8.66 9.89
CA TYR A 166 12.42 9.65 9.60
C TYR A 166 12.24 10.94 10.43
N LEU A 167 11.01 11.42 10.63
CA LEU A 167 10.75 12.58 11.49
C LEU A 167 11.11 12.31 12.95
N ASP A 168 10.88 11.10 13.44
CA ASP A 168 11.28 10.68 14.80
C ASP A 168 12.80 10.72 14.96
N PHE A 169 13.53 10.25 13.94
CA PHE A 169 14.98 10.37 13.88
C PHE A 169 15.47 11.81 13.88
N VAL A 170 14.84 12.70 13.09
CA VAL A 170 15.15 14.13 13.10
C VAL A 170 14.88 14.75 14.47
N GLN A 171 13.79 14.35 15.14
CA GLN A 171 13.48 14.78 16.51
C GLN A 171 14.57 14.38 17.49
N ALA A 172 14.98 13.11 17.48
CA ALA A 172 16.01 12.60 18.37
C ALA A 172 17.36 13.30 18.16
N TYR A 173 17.72 13.60 16.90
CA TYR A 173 18.91 14.38 16.60
C TYR A 173 18.84 15.81 17.15
N SER A 174 17.70 16.49 16.96
CA SER A 174 17.45 17.84 17.50
C SER A 174 17.55 17.85 19.02
N ASP A 175 16.91 16.88 19.69
CA ASP A 175 16.94 16.73 21.14
C ASP A 175 18.35 16.46 21.68
N LEU A 176 19.13 15.62 20.98
CA LEU A 176 20.53 15.34 21.32
C LEU A 176 21.37 16.62 21.24
N LYS A 177 21.26 17.38 20.15
CA LYS A 177 21.99 18.65 19.97
C LYS A 177 21.59 19.71 20.97
N LEU A 178 20.31 19.80 21.32
CA LEU A 178 19.86 20.69 22.38
C LEU A 178 20.42 20.26 23.73
N SER A 179 20.42 18.96 24.05
CA SER A 179 20.97 18.45 25.31
C SER A 179 22.49 18.68 25.43
N GLU A 180 23.25 18.51 24.35
CA GLU A 180 24.69 18.86 24.29
C GLU A 180 24.91 20.34 24.64
N GLN A 181 24.08 21.23 24.10
CA GLN A 181 24.13 22.67 24.40
C GLN A 181 23.80 22.97 25.86
N LEU A 182 22.75 22.36 26.41
CA LEU A 182 22.33 22.54 27.81
C LEU A 182 23.41 22.07 28.79
N VAL A 183 24.11 20.96 28.51
CA VAL A 183 25.27 20.53 29.31
C VAL A 183 26.40 21.56 29.26
N ALA A 184 26.68 22.12 28.08
CA ALA A 184 27.71 23.15 27.93
C ALA A 184 27.33 24.44 28.69
N GLU A 185 26.05 24.83 28.69
CA GLU A 185 25.55 25.98 29.45
C GLU A 185 25.58 25.75 30.97
N ALA A 186 25.19 24.56 31.44
CA ALA A 186 25.27 24.19 32.85
C ALA A 186 26.73 24.23 33.36
N LYS A 187 27.69 23.75 32.55
CA LYS A 187 29.14 23.87 32.83
C LYS A 187 29.59 25.32 32.98
N LYS A 188 29.16 26.21 32.08
CA LYS A 188 29.47 27.65 32.15
C LYS A 188 28.89 28.29 33.41
N LEU A 189 27.64 27.95 33.76
CA LEU A 189 27.01 28.44 34.99
C LEU A 189 27.78 27.95 36.23
N ARG A 190 28.19 26.68 36.27
CA ARG A 190 28.98 26.13 37.38
C ARG A 190 30.31 26.88 37.54
N GLN A 191 31.04 27.09 36.44
CA GLN A 191 32.30 27.82 36.45
C GLN A 191 32.10 29.24 37.01
N PHE A 192 31.05 29.92 36.58
CA PHE A 192 30.71 31.26 37.07
C PHE A 192 30.39 31.28 38.58
N VAL A 193 29.58 30.33 39.07
CA VAL A 193 29.25 30.24 40.51
C VAL A 193 30.48 29.83 41.34
N GLN A 194 31.33 28.95 40.83
CA GLN A 194 32.60 28.58 41.46
C GLN A 194 33.52 29.79 41.62
N GLU A 195 33.64 30.65 40.60
CA GLU A 195 34.40 31.90 40.70
C GLU A 195 33.81 32.87 41.72
N LYS A 196 32.48 33.03 41.74
CA LYS A 196 31.80 33.84 42.77
C LYS A 196 32.06 33.31 44.17
N GLN A 197 32.01 31.99 44.38
CA GLN A 197 32.29 31.36 45.66
C GLN A 197 33.73 31.63 46.12
N ARG A 198 34.72 31.51 45.22
CA ARG A 198 36.14 31.82 45.53
C ARG A 198 36.33 33.28 45.95
N LYS A 199 35.49 34.20 45.46
CA LYS A 199 35.45 35.62 45.81
C LYS A 199 34.57 35.93 47.03
N GLY A 200 33.98 34.91 47.67
CA GLY A 200 33.08 35.07 48.82
C GLY A 200 31.67 35.59 48.47
N ALA A 201 31.31 35.67 47.18
CA ALA A 201 30.05 36.21 46.69
C ALA A 201 28.99 35.13 46.38
N ALA A 202 29.26 33.86 46.67
CA ALA A 202 28.32 32.75 46.58
C ALA A 202 28.61 31.71 47.66
N THR A 203 27.61 30.94 48.08
CA THR A 203 27.74 29.94 49.13
C THR A 203 28.24 28.59 48.58
N ALA A 204 28.70 27.71 49.47
CA ALA A 204 29.01 26.32 49.09
C ALA A 204 27.77 25.54 48.63
N THR A 205 26.59 25.89 49.15
CA THR A 205 25.31 25.30 48.73
C THR A 205 24.97 25.70 47.30
N ASP A 206 25.22 26.96 46.91
CA ASP A 206 25.01 27.43 45.53
C ASP A 206 25.87 26.64 44.53
N LEU A 207 27.14 26.41 44.85
CA LEU A 207 28.01 25.60 44.00
C LEU A 207 27.48 24.15 43.87
N LYS A 208 27.06 23.54 44.98
CA LYS A 208 26.50 22.18 44.99
C LYS A 208 25.20 22.08 44.17
N ARG A 209 24.36 23.12 44.18
CA ARG A 209 23.12 23.16 43.37
C ARG A 209 23.42 23.18 41.88
N VAL A 210 24.36 24.01 41.43
CA VAL A 210 24.73 24.02 40.00
C VAL A 210 25.47 22.75 39.59
N GLN A 211 26.27 22.15 40.48
CA GLN A 211 26.86 20.83 40.25
C GLN A 211 25.79 19.75 40.05
N LEU A 212 24.74 19.75 40.89
CA LEU A 212 23.61 18.84 40.74
C LEU A 212 22.90 19.06 39.39
N GLN A 213 22.64 20.32 39.02
CA GLN A 213 22.02 20.65 37.73
C GLN A 213 22.89 20.17 36.55
N GLU A 214 24.21 20.35 36.60
CA GLU A 214 25.12 19.83 35.56
C GLU A 214 25.02 18.31 35.43
N ILE A 215 25.01 17.58 36.56
CA ILE A 215 24.88 16.12 36.57
C ILE A 215 23.55 15.69 35.96
N GLN A 216 22.44 16.34 36.32
CA GLN A 216 21.12 16.07 35.73
C GLN A 216 21.11 16.26 34.22
N ARG A 217 21.74 17.33 33.70
CA ARG A 217 21.86 17.55 32.25
C ARG A 217 22.72 16.49 31.56
N GLN A 218 23.78 16.01 32.22
CA GLN A 218 24.60 14.93 31.68
C GLN A 218 23.83 13.60 31.61
N GLU A 219 23.01 13.30 32.61
CA GLU A 219 22.13 12.14 32.60
C GLU A 219 21.09 12.21 31.47
N GLU A 220 20.45 13.37 31.30
CA GLU A 220 19.53 13.62 30.17
C GLU A 220 20.23 13.43 28.81
N LEU A 221 21.46 13.92 28.66
CA LEU A 221 22.25 13.74 27.44
C LEU A 221 22.51 12.27 27.12
N ILE A 222 22.84 11.45 28.12
CA ILE A 222 23.04 10.00 27.94
C ILE A 222 21.75 9.36 27.41
N GLY A 223 20.59 9.70 27.99
CA GLY A 223 19.30 9.20 27.53
C GLY A 223 18.99 9.62 26.08
N LYS A 224 19.24 10.88 25.72
CA LYS A 224 19.04 11.36 24.35
C LYS A 224 19.99 10.72 23.34
N GLN A 225 21.23 10.45 23.73
CA GLN A 225 22.20 9.72 22.91
C GLN A 225 21.71 8.30 22.63
N GLN A 226 21.24 7.59 23.65
CA GLN A 226 20.72 6.22 23.48
C GLN A 226 19.52 6.20 22.51
N THR A 227 18.53 7.07 22.70
CA THR A 227 17.38 7.15 21.78
C THR A 227 17.80 7.47 20.34
N PHE A 228 18.78 8.36 20.18
CA PHE A 228 19.31 8.69 18.87
C PHE A 228 20.00 7.49 18.21
N ASP A 229 20.84 6.76 18.96
CA ASP A 229 21.55 5.58 18.45
C ASP A 229 20.59 4.44 18.07
N GLU A 230 19.52 4.24 18.84
CA GLU A 230 18.44 3.27 18.54
C GLU A 230 17.76 3.60 17.19
N LEU A 231 17.44 4.88 16.95
CA LEU A 231 16.82 5.33 15.70
C LEU A 231 17.78 5.30 14.50
N VAL A 232 19.07 5.58 14.73
CA VAL A 232 20.13 5.38 13.71
C VAL A 232 20.19 3.92 13.29
N ALA A 233 20.17 2.99 14.23
CA ALA A 233 20.19 1.56 13.94
C ALA A 233 18.94 1.12 13.17
N ALA A 234 17.75 1.58 13.59
CA ALA A 234 16.50 1.30 12.89
C ALA A 234 16.51 1.80 11.43
N ILE A 235 16.91 3.05 11.20
CA ILE A 235 16.98 3.63 9.85
C ILE A 235 18.05 2.95 8.99
N SER A 236 19.21 2.65 9.57
CA SER A 236 20.31 1.96 8.87
C SER A 236 19.88 0.57 8.37
N GLY A 237 18.99 -0.10 9.10
CA GLY A 237 18.37 -1.36 8.69
C GLY A 237 17.56 -1.25 7.39
N PHE A 238 16.85 -0.14 7.18
CA PHE A 238 16.02 0.08 5.98
C PHE A 238 16.83 0.55 4.77
N ILE A 239 17.85 1.40 4.99
CA ILE A 239 18.64 2.03 3.90
C ILE A 239 19.86 1.21 3.45
N GLY A 240 20.03 -0.02 3.96
CA GLY A 240 21.07 -0.95 3.51
C GLY A 240 22.51 -0.51 3.80
N GLY A 241 22.74 0.35 4.80
CA GLY A 241 24.06 0.84 5.17
C GLY A 241 24.04 1.76 6.38
N GLU A 242 25.22 2.11 6.90
CA GLU A 242 25.31 3.06 8.02
C GLU A 242 24.73 4.42 7.62
N ALA A 243 23.71 4.89 8.35
CA ALA A 243 23.21 6.24 8.20
C ALA A 243 24.33 7.23 8.60
N GLN A 244 25.03 7.79 7.61
CA GLN A 244 26.02 8.82 7.88
C GLN A 244 25.31 10.08 8.38
N VAL A 245 25.50 10.35 9.67
CA VAL A 245 24.77 11.33 10.49
C VAL A 245 25.22 12.75 10.15
N GLN A 246 24.79 13.26 9.00
CA GLN A 246 24.68 14.70 8.80
C GLN A 246 23.22 15.00 8.49
N VAL A 247 22.45 15.25 9.55
CA VAL A 247 21.07 15.72 9.44
C VAL A 247 21.12 17.25 9.47
N PRO A 248 20.62 17.95 8.43
CA PRO A 248 20.51 19.39 8.48
C PRO A 248 19.49 19.79 9.56
N LEU A 249 19.96 20.46 10.63
CA LEU A 249 19.10 20.99 11.71
C LEU A 249 18.03 21.97 11.20
N GLU A 250 18.24 22.57 10.03
CA GLU A 250 17.33 23.55 9.40
C GLU A 250 16.30 22.92 8.44
N GLY A 251 16.21 21.58 8.36
CA GLY A 251 15.56 20.88 7.25
C GLY A 251 14.26 20.12 7.52
N ALA A 252 13.63 20.23 8.70
CA ALA A 252 12.37 19.53 9.02
C ALA A 252 11.10 20.19 8.41
N SER A 253 11.27 21.07 7.43
CA SER A 253 10.17 21.74 6.75
C SER A 253 9.57 20.86 5.66
N ILE A 254 8.72 19.89 6.05
CA ILE A 254 7.95 19.05 5.11
C ILE A 254 7.07 19.93 4.18
N ASP A 255 6.64 21.08 4.69
CA ASP A 255 5.89 22.12 3.98
C ASP A 255 6.63 22.73 2.77
N ARG A 256 7.97 22.62 2.72
CA ARG A 256 8.74 23.03 1.53
C ARG A 256 8.82 21.97 0.45
N GLN A 257 8.71 20.69 0.82
CA GLN A 257 8.84 19.57 -0.12
C GLN A 257 7.50 19.19 -0.75
N PHE A 258 6.40 19.35 -0.02
CA PHE A 258 5.05 19.09 -0.55
C PHE A 258 4.22 20.35 -0.44
N PRO A 259 3.76 20.96 -1.56
CA PRO A 259 2.96 22.16 -1.52
C PRO A 259 1.58 21.86 -0.92
N PHE A 260 1.19 22.67 0.06
CA PHE A 260 -0.09 22.53 0.75
C PHE A 260 -1.25 23.09 -0.09
N ASN A 261 -2.27 22.27 -0.34
CA ASN A 261 -3.53 22.73 -0.91
C ASN A 261 -4.65 22.62 0.13
N GLN A 262 -5.22 23.76 0.54
CA GLN A 262 -6.35 23.83 1.47
C GLN A 262 -7.72 23.65 0.82
N SER A 263 -7.79 23.51 -0.52
CA SER A 263 -9.07 23.35 -1.20
C SER A 263 -9.79 22.09 -0.71
N GLY A 264 -11.12 22.12 -0.76
CA GLY A 264 -11.93 20.97 -0.40
C GLY A 264 -11.51 19.71 -1.18
N VAL A 265 -11.65 18.56 -0.52
CA VAL A 265 -11.38 17.25 -1.12
C VAL A 265 -12.66 16.73 -1.74
N ASP A 266 -12.56 16.29 -2.98
CA ASP A 266 -13.58 15.43 -3.56
C ASP A 266 -13.39 14.01 -3.02
N ILE A 267 -14.20 13.62 -2.03
CA ILE A 267 -14.14 12.29 -1.40
C ILE A 267 -14.29 11.18 -2.46
N SER A 268 -15.02 11.43 -3.55
CA SER A 268 -15.21 10.42 -4.60
C SER A 268 -13.96 10.16 -5.44
N SER A 269 -12.99 11.09 -5.42
CA SER A 269 -11.71 10.95 -6.10
C SER A 269 -10.68 10.15 -5.30
N LEU A 270 -10.86 10.02 -3.98
CA LEU A 270 -9.91 9.36 -3.08
C LEU A 270 -9.81 7.86 -3.39
N ARG A 271 -8.60 7.33 -3.32
CA ARG A 271 -8.29 5.93 -3.61
C ARG A 271 -9.15 4.97 -2.79
N THR A 272 -9.24 5.19 -1.48
CA THR A 272 -10.05 4.37 -0.56
C THR A 272 -11.53 4.35 -0.93
N TYR A 273 -12.10 5.48 -1.37
CA TYR A 273 -13.48 5.50 -1.88
C TYR A 273 -13.61 4.71 -3.18
N ARG A 274 -12.67 4.90 -4.11
CA ARG A 274 -12.66 4.20 -5.40
C ARG A 274 -12.54 2.69 -5.23
N ILE A 275 -11.74 2.20 -4.29
CA ILE A 275 -11.65 0.77 -3.94
C ILE A 275 -13.03 0.22 -3.59
N SER A 276 -13.75 0.86 -2.66
CA SER A 276 -15.10 0.42 -2.27
C SER A 276 -16.12 0.56 -3.40
N TYR A 277 -16.00 1.60 -4.24
CA TYR A 277 -16.89 1.82 -5.37
C TYR A 277 -16.72 0.75 -6.45
N GLU A 278 -15.49 0.46 -6.86
CA GLU A 278 -15.18 -0.55 -7.87
C GLU A 278 -15.50 -1.96 -7.36
N SER A 279 -15.30 -2.23 -6.07
CA SER A 279 -15.74 -3.47 -5.42
C SER A 279 -17.26 -3.66 -5.52
N LYS A 280 -18.03 -2.59 -5.28
CA LYS A 280 -19.50 -2.60 -5.44
C LYS A 280 -19.92 -2.83 -6.90
N GLU A 281 -19.23 -2.23 -7.86
CA GLU A 281 -19.49 -2.47 -9.29
C GLU A 281 -19.14 -3.92 -9.69
N ALA A 282 -18.06 -4.50 -9.17
CA ALA A 282 -17.73 -5.91 -9.39
C ALA A 282 -18.86 -6.84 -8.88
N SER A 283 -19.33 -6.63 -7.65
CA SER A 283 -20.44 -7.41 -7.07
C SER A 283 -21.75 -7.25 -7.84
N TYR A 284 -21.99 -6.09 -8.46
CA TYR A 284 -23.14 -5.89 -9.34
C TYR A 284 -23.07 -6.79 -10.59
N PHE A 285 -21.92 -6.90 -11.23
CA PHE A 285 -21.73 -7.79 -12.37
C PHE A 285 -21.81 -9.27 -11.96
N ASP A 286 -21.24 -9.64 -10.81
CA ASP A 286 -21.35 -11.00 -10.27
C ASP A 286 -22.80 -11.43 -10.04
N GLN A 287 -23.61 -10.53 -9.46
CA GLN A 287 -25.04 -10.77 -9.29
C GLN A 287 -25.73 -11.04 -10.62
N GLN A 288 -25.41 -10.29 -11.67
CA GLN A 288 -25.99 -10.52 -13.00
C GLN A 288 -25.54 -11.85 -13.62
N VAL A 289 -24.30 -12.28 -13.39
CA VAL A 289 -23.80 -13.59 -13.82
C VAL A 289 -24.55 -14.71 -13.08
N ALA A 290 -24.71 -14.58 -11.76
CA ALA A 290 -25.44 -15.54 -10.93
C ALA A 290 -26.93 -15.62 -11.33
N GLU A 291 -27.56 -14.49 -11.65
CA GLU A 291 -28.94 -14.47 -12.13
C GLU A 291 -29.10 -15.27 -13.43
N ARG A 292 -28.16 -15.11 -14.37
CA ARG A 292 -28.17 -15.84 -15.65
C ARG A 292 -27.91 -17.33 -15.51
N ALA A 293 -27.24 -17.78 -14.46
CA ALA A 293 -26.99 -19.20 -14.22
C ALA A 293 -28.31 -20.00 -14.14
N SER A 294 -29.34 -19.39 -13.56
CA SER A 294 -30.68 -19.97 -13.38
C SER A 294 -31.56 -19.99 -14.63
N TYR A 295 -31.17 -19.31 -15.71
CA TYR A 295 -31.98 -19.23 -16.94
C TYR A 295 -31.98 -20.59 -17.69
N SER A 296 -32.86 -20.75 -18.67
CA SER A 296 -32.75 -21.86 -19.63
C SER A 296 -31.60 -21.61 -20.62
N SER A 297 -30.97 -22.67 -21.11
CA SER A 297 -29.99 -22.60 -22.19
C SER A 297 -30.59 -23.17 -23.47
N LEU A 298 -30.39 -22.44 -24.56
CA LEU A 298 -30.64 -22.89 -25.92
C LEU A 298 -29.33 -22.73 -26.68
N ASP A 299 -28.80 -23.81 -27.24
CA ASP A 299 -27.54 -23.81 -27.97
C ASP A 299 -27.78 -24.37 -29.38
N LEU A 300 -27.28 -23.66 -30.39
CA LEU A 300 -27.16 -24.18 -31.75
C LEU A 300 -25.91 -25.06 -31.83
N VAL A 301 -26.09 -26.30 -32.25
CA VAL A 301 -24.99 -27.25 -32.46
C VAL A 301 -24.94 -27.58 -33.95
N ALA A 302 -23.83 -27.25 -34.57
CA ALA A 302 -23.51 -27.68 -35.93
C ALA A 302 -22.25 -28.54 -35.87
N GLY A 303 -22.19 -29.61 -36.66
CA GLY A 303 -21.06 -30.53 -36.60
C GLY A 303 -20.97 -31.47 -37.77
N TYR A 304 -19.87 -32.18 -37.80
CA TYR A 304 -19.56 -33.19 -38.81
C TYR A 304 -18.95 -34.41 -38.13
N ASP A 305 -19.47 -35.57 -38.47
CA ASP A 305 -19.10 -36.87 -37.91
C ASP A 305 -18.51 -37.76 -38.99
N ILE A 306 -17.39 -38.39 -38.66
CA ILE A 306 -16.79 -39.47 -39.43
C ILE A 306 -16.77 -40.69 -38.51
N ASP A 307 -17.53 -41.72 -38.87
CA ASP A 307 -17.61 -42.99 -38.15
C ASP A 307 -17.02 -44.10 -39.05
N ASN A 308 -15.83 -44.58 -38.68
CA ASN A 308 -15.09 -45.67 -39.33
C ASN A 308 -15.13 -46.96 -38.48
N SER A 309 -16.15 -47.11 -37.63
CA SER A 309 -16.24 -48.20 -36.67
C SER A 309 -16.47 -49.56 -37.33
N THR A 310 -15.91 -50.62 -36.74
CA THR A 310 -16.27 -52.01 -37.07
C THR A 310 -17.18 -52.56 -35.98
N ARG A 311 -18.41 -52.94 -36.35
CA ARG A 311 -19.41 -53.50 -35.43
C ARG A 311 -19.78 -54.89 -35.90
N PHE A 312 -19.56 -55.91 -35.07
CA PHE A 312 -19.89 -57.31 -35.36
C PHE A 312 -19.37 -57.77 -36.74
N SER A 313 -18.10 -57.50 -37.03
CA SER A 313 -17.44 -57.82 -38.31
C SER A 313 -17.95 -57.06 -39.53
N THR A 314 -18.77 -56.02 -39.35
CA THR A 314 -19.20 -55.12 -40.42
C THR A 314 -18.55 -53.76 -40.24
N THR A 315 -17.82 -53.29 -41.25
CA THR A 315 -17.25 -51.95 -41.26
C THR A 315 -18.36 -50.93 -41.58
N THR A 316 -18.48 -49.93 -40.74
CA THR A 316 -19.29 -48.73 -40.98
C THR A 316 -18.34 -47.65 -41.48
N ASP A 317 -18.60 -47.10 -42.65
CA ASP A 317 -17.97 -45.87 -43.15
C ASP A 317 -19.09 -44.87 -43.38
N ARG A 318 -19.33 -44.03 -42.37
CA ARG A 318 -20.44 -43.09 -42.37
C ARG A 318 -19.93 -41.69 -42.09
N GLN A 319 -20.30 -40.80 -42.99
CA GLN A 319 -20.13 -39.36 -42.81
C GLN A 319 -21.49 -38.72 -42.58
N ALA A 320 -21.62 -37.91 -41.52
CA ALA A 320 -22.87 -37.24 -41.21
C ALA A 320 -22.63 -35.76 -40.87
N THR A 321 -23.50 -34.89 -41.40
CA THR A 321 -23.58 -33.49 -40.95
C THR A 321 -24.69 -33.39 -39.93
N VAL A 322 -24.39 -32.82 -38.78
CA VAL A 322 -25.35 -32.64 -37.68
C VAL A 322 -25.64 -31.16 -37.54
N ILE A 323 -26.92 -30.78 -37.61
CA ILE A 323 -27.38 -29.44 -37.24
C ILE A 323 -28.58 -29.65 -36.32
N GLY A 324 -28.50 -29.10 -35.12
CA GLY A 324 -29.54 -29.27 -34.12
C GLY A 324 -29.54 -28.15 -33.09
N PHE A 325 -30.59 -28.13 -32.29
CA PHE A 325 -30.68 -27.25 -31.13
C PHE A 325 -30.68 -28.11 -29.87
N SER A 326 -29.86 -27.72 -28.90
CA SER A 326 -29.87 -28.30 -27.55
C SER A 326 -30.57 -27.32 -26.63
N TYR A 327 -31.65 -27.76 -25.98
CA TYR A 327 -32.40 -26.95 -25.02
C TYR A 327 -32.36 -27.60 -23.64
N SER A 328 -31.98 -26.84 -22.62
CA SER A 328 -31.89 -27.30 -21.24
C SER A 328 -32.53 -26.29 -20.29
N ILE A 329 -33.41 -26.79 -19.42
CA ILE A 329 -34.05 -26.02 -18.35
C ILE A 329 -33.63 -26.65 -17.02
N PRO A 330 -32.95 -25.90 -16.13
CA PRO A 330 -32.69 -26.38 -14.77
C PRO A 330 -34.00 -26.37 -13.96
N LEU A 331 -34.48 -27.53 -13.54
CA LEU A 331 -35.67 -27.67 -12.68
C LEU A 331 -35.22 -28.03 -11.25
N GLY A 332 -35.65 -27.25 -10.25
CA GLY A 332 -35.28 -27.49 -8.85
C GLY A 332 -33.81 -27.24 -8.52
N ASP A 333 -33.12 -26.39 -9.29
CA ASP A 333 -31.71 -26.04 -9.06
C ASP A 333 -31.54 -25.12 -7.84
N THR A 334 -31.48 -25.74 -6.66
CA THR A 334 -31.25 -25.05 -5.39
C THR A 334 -29.86 -24.42 -5.31
N LYS A 335 -28.88 -24.91 -6.07
CA LYS A 335 -27.52 -24.38 -6.09
C LYS A 335 -27.46 -23.01 -6.78
N SER A 336 -28.02 -22.89 -7.98
CA SER A 336 -28.08 -21.60 -8.69
C SER A 336 -28.90 -20.57 -7.91
N ALA A 337 -30.00 -21.00 -7.28
CA ALA A 337 -30.80 -20.14 -6.40
C ALA A 337 -29.99 -19.63 -5.20
N ALA A 338 -29.26 -20.51 -4.51
CA ALA A 338 -28.42 -20.11 -3.39
C ALA A 338 -27.26 -19.19 -3.83
N GLN A 339 -26.63 -19.46 -4.98
CA GLN A 339 -25.58 -18.61 -5.54
C GLN A 339 -26.08 -17.20 -5.88
N LEU A 340 -27.30 -17.09 -6.41
CA LEU A 340 -27.93 -15.79 -6.65
C LEU A 340 -28.18 -15.03 -5.35
N GLU A 341 -28.71 -15.69 -4.32
CA GLU A 341 -28.93 -15.06 -3.01
C GLU A 341 -27.62 -14.62 -2.36
N VAL A 342 -26.57 -15.45 -2.42
CA VAL A 342 -25.23 -15.06 -1.95
C VAL A 342 -24.72 -13.83 -2.71
N ALA A 343 -24.84 -13.81 -4.04
CA ALA A 343 -24.40 -12.65 -4.83
C ALA A 343 -25.21 -11.37 -4.54
N ARG A 344 -26.52 -11.50 -4.25
CA ARG A 344 -27.36 -10.38 -3.80
C ARG A 344 -26.92 -9.84 -2.44
N LEU A 345 -26.61 -10.74 -1.50
CA LEU A 345 -26.11 -10.37 -0.18
C LEU A 345 -24.74 -9.70 -0.26
N GLU A 346 -23.81 -10.23 -1.06
CA GLU A 346 -22.49 -9.63 -1.27
C GLU A 346 -22.58 -8.25 -1.93
N ARG A 347 -23.46 -8.05 -2.93
CA ARG A 347 -23.71 -6.72 -3.47
C ARG A 347 -24.25 -5.77 -2.40
N THR A 348 -25.24 -6.22 -1.63
CA THR A 348 -25.83 -5.40 -0.56
C THR A 348 -24.76 -5.02 0.47
N ARG A 349 -23.87 -5.96 0.81
CA ARG A 349 -22.71 -5.71 1.68
C ARG A 349 -21.78 -4.67 1.07
N ALA A 350 -21.41 -4.79 -0.20
CA ALA A 350 -20.55 -3.82 -0.88
C ALA A 350 -21.17 -2.41 -0.97
N GLU A 351 -22.49 -2.30 -1.17
CA GLU A 351 -23.22 -1.02 -1.12
C GLU A 351 -23.18 -0.39 0.28
N ARG A 352 -23.29 -1.21 1.34
CA ARG A 352 -23.14 -0.74 2.73
C ARG A 352 -21.71 -0.34 3.05
N GLU A 353 -20.74 -1.10 2.58
CA GLU A 353 -19.31 -0.82 2.74
C GLU A 353 -18.97 0.54 2.13
N LEU A 354 -19.36 0.79 0.88
CA LEU A 354 -19.17 2.10 0.22
C LEU A 354 -19.76 3.26 1.03
N SER A 355 -20.98 3.08 1.55
CA SER A 355 -21.62 4.11 2.39
C SER A 355 -20.88 4.34 3.71
N THR A 356 -20.31 3.29 4.30
CA THR A 356 -19.46 3.38 5.50
C THR A 356 -18.15 4.06 5.18
N THR A 357 -17.43 3.62 4.15
CA THR A 357 -16.20 4.25 3.66
C THR A 357 -16.39 5.75 3.41
N GLN A 358 -17.49 6.15 2.74
CA GLN A 358 -17.75 7.58 2.51
C GLN A 358 -17.90 8.36 3.83
N ARG A 359 -18.68 7.85 4.78
CA ARG A 359 -18.86 8.50 6.09
C ARG A 359 -17.56 8.59 6.87
N ASP A 360 -16.76 7.53 6.85
CA ASP A 360 -15.50 7.45 7.58
C ASP A 360 -14.49 8.45 6.99
N LEU A 361 -14.37 8.53 5.66
CA LEU A 361 -13.53 9.52 4.99
C LEU A 361 -13.97 10.97 5.28
N GLU A 362 -15.26 11.24 5.36
CA GLU A 362 -15.77 12.57 5.73
C GLU A 362 -15.42 12.95 7.18
N VAL A 363 -15.48 11.99 8.11
CA VAL A 363 -15.11 12.18 9.52
C VAL A 363 -13.59 12.36 9.64
N GLU A 364 -12.82 11.51 8.96
CA GLU A 364 -11.37 11.57 8.93
C GLU A 364 -10.87 12.90 8.39
N TYR A 365 -11.40 13.36 7.24
CA TYR A 365 -11.08 14.67 6.67
C TYR A 365 -11.28 15.81 7.68
N LYS A 366 -12.44 15.85 8.36
CA LYS A 366 -12.76 16.89 9.35
C LYS A 366 -11.79 16.85 10.53
N ASN A 367 -11.47 15.64 11.01
CA ASN A 367 -10.55 15.44 12.11
C ASN A 367 -9.12 15.82 11.74
N LEU A 368 -8.62 15.40 10.58
CA LEU A 368 -7.29 15.73 10.08
C LEU A 368 -7.14 17.24 9.87
N LYS A 369 -8.13 17.89 9.23
CA LYS A 369 -8.12 19.35 9.06
C LYS A 369 -8.00 20.08 10.40
N LYS A 370 -8.81 19.67 11.39
CA LYS A 370 -8.76 20.24 12.74
C LYS A 370 -7.41 20.00 13.41
N ARG A 371 -6.88 18.77 13.37
CA ARG A 371 -5.56 18.42 13.93
C ARG A 371 -4.44 19.23 13.28
N LEU A 372 -4.51 19.46 11.97
CA LEU A 372 -3.52 20.24 11.23
C LEU A 372 -3.54 21.72 11.64
N ASP A 373 -4.73 22.32 11.75
CA ASP A 373 -4.89 23.70 12.22
C ASP A 373 -4.41 23.86 13.69
N GLU A 374 -4.75 22.90 14.55
CA GLU A 374 -4.36 22.91 15.96
C GLU A 374 -2.85 22.74 16.15
N SER A 375 -2.22 21.79 15.45
CA SER A 375 -0.78 21.55 15.52
C SER A 375 0.02 22.76 15.00
N LYS A 376 -0.41 23.39 13.91
CA LYS A 376 0.20 24.63 13.41
C LYS A 376 0.15 25.76 14.44
N ARG A 377 -1.01 25.97 15.08
CA ARG A 377 -1.16 26.98 16.15
C ARG A 377 -0.26 26.68 17.35
N ARG A 378 -0.07 25.41 17.71
CA ARG A 378 0.84 25.01 18.80
C ARG A 378 2.30 25.35 18.47
N VAL A 379 2.74 25.11 17.23
CA VAL A 379 4.08 25.52 16.77
C VAL A 379 4.28 27.03 16.91
N ASP A 380 3.33 27.82 16.39
CA ASP A 380 3.41 29.29 16.45
C ASP A 380 3.46 29.82 17.90
N LEU A 381 2.63 29.27 18.78
CA LEU A 381 2.61 29.63 20.20
C LEU A 381 3.88 29.22 20.92
N SER A 382 4.38 28.00 20.67
CA SER A 382 5.61 27.51 21.29
C SER A 382 6.83 28.32 20.85
N GLN A 383 6.92 28.69 19.56
CA GLN A 383 7.96 29.57 19.06
C GLN A 383 7.96 30.94 19.76
N ARG A 384 6.79 31.50 20.06
CA ARG A 384 6.66 32.74 20.84
C ARG A 384 7.12 32.55 22.29
N LYS A 385 6.75 31.43 22.93
CA LYS A 385 7.20 31.09 24.29
C LYS A 385 8.72 31.01 24.38
N VAL A 386 9.36 30.30 23.45
CA VAL A 386 10.84 30.18 23.39
C VAL A 386 11.49 31.55 23.25
N ARG A 387 10.99 32.41 22.33
CA ARG A 387 11.52 33.76 22.15
C ARG A 387 11.40 34.61 23.41
N LEU A 388 10.21 34.68 24.01
CA LEU A 388 9.97 35.46 25.22
C LEU A 388 10.82 34.96 26.40
N MET A 389 10.89 33.64 26.61
CA MET A 389 11.68 33.07 27.70
C MET A 389 13.18 33.30 27.49
N LYS A 390 13.67 33.26 26.25
CA LYS A 390 15.06 33.62 25.93
C LYS A 390 15.39 35.05 26.34
N ASP A 391 14.50 35.99 26.05
CA ASP A 391 14.68 37.40 26.38
C ASP A 391 14.65 37.63 27.90
N ILE A 392 13.71 37.00 28.61
CA ILE A 392 13.62 37.02 30.08
C ILE A 392 14.90 36.45 30.71
N LEU A 393 15.33 35.26 30.27
CA LEU A 393 16.53 34.61 30.79
C LEU A 393 17.77 35.48 30.57
N ALA A 394 17.90 36.13 29.41
CA ALA A 394 19.02 37.03 29.13
C ALA A 394 19.02 38.29 30.02
N GLU A 395 17.86 38.85 30.35
CA GLU A 395 17.74 39.97 31.28
C GLU A 395 18.05 39.56 32.73
N ASP A 396 17.47 38.46 33.19
CA ASP A 396 17.65 38.00 34.56
C ASP A 396 19.06 37.46 34.81
N LEU A 397 19.71 36.82 33.82
CA LEU A 397 21.14 36.51 33.90
C LEU A 397 22.00 37.77 34.10
N ARG A 398 21.66 38.89 33.46
CA ARG A 398 22.35 40.17 33.71
C ARG A 398 22.11 40.65 35.13
N ARG A 399 20.89 40.57 35.65
CA ARG A 399 20.55 40.97 37.02
C ARG A 399 21.24 40.08 38.08
N TYR A 400 21.33 38.77 37.83
CA TYR A 400 22.05 37.81 38.68
C TYR A 400 23.55 38.13 38.77
N ARG A 401 24.16 38.54 37.66
CA ARG A 401 25.57 38.99 37.66
C ARG A 401 25.80 40.17 38.60
N TYR A 402 24.83 41.07 38.73
CA TYR A 402 24.86 42.20 39.65
C TYR A 402 24.32 41.89 41.06
N GLY A 403 24.01 40.62 41.37
CA GLY A 403 23.50 40.22 42.68
C GLY A 403 22.07 40.70 42.98
N LYS A 404 21.29 41.04 41.95
CA LYS A 404 19.92 41.55 42.11
C LYS A 404 18.84 40.46 42.14
N ILE A 405 19.20 39.22 41.81
CA ILE A 405 18.32 38.04 41.87
C ILE A 405 19.12 36.86 42.43
N ASP A 406 18.44 35.83 42.90
CA ASP A 406 19.05 34.62 43.44
C ASP A 406 19.41 33.59 42.34
N LEU A 407 20.20 32.59 42.72
CA LEU A 407 20.58 31.50 41.82
C LEU A 407 19.37 30.63 41.46
N ASP A 408 18.45 30.42 42.40
CA ASP A 408 17.30 29.53 42.21
C ASP A 408 16.41 30.04 41.07
N SER A 409 16.16 31.35 40.98
CA SER A 409 15.44 31.94 39.86
C SER A 409 16.12 31.67 38.51
N ILE A 410 17.47 31.74 38.45
CA ILE A 410 18.21 31.45 37.21
C ILE A 410 18.10 29.98 36.83
N ILE A 411 18.22 29.08 37.79
CA ILE A 411 18.09 27.64 37.55
C ILE A 411 16.69 27.33 37.02
N GLU A 412 15.65 27.89 37.64
CA GLU A 412 14.26 27.71 37.23
C GLU A 412 13.98 28.26 35.81
N LEU A 413 14.46 29.47 35.51
CA LEU A 413 14.33 30.07 34.18
C LEU A 413 15.07 29.27 33.11
N ASN A 414 16.27 28.79 33.42
CA ASN A 414 17.04 27.95 32.49
C ASN A 414 16.33 26.62 32.23
N ASN A 415 15.79 25.98 33.27
CA ASN A 415 15.02 24.76 33.13
C ASN A 415 13.73 24.98 32.30
N SER A 416 13.05 26.10 32.52
CA SER A 416 11.85 26.49 31.76
C SER A 416 12.17 26.78 30.30
N TYR A 417 13.28 27.48 30.03
CA TYR A 417 13.76 27.77 28.68
C TYR A 417 14.08 26.48 27.93
N ALA A 418 14.85 25.58 28.55
CA ALA A 418 15.16 24.26 27.99
C ALA A 418 13.89 23.48 27.66
N GLN A 419 12.92 23.42 28.58
CA GLN A 419 11.65 22.74 28.36
C GLN A 419 10.89 23.32 27.16
N TYR A 420 10.81 24.65 27.03
CA TYR A 420 10.15 25.28 25.89
C TYR A 420 10.85 25.02 24.57
N GLN A 421 12.18 24.87 24.55
CA GLN A 421 12.91 24.48 23.35
C GLN A 421 12.60 23.03 22.94
N PHE A 422 12.57 22.09 23.89
CA PHE A 422 12.13 20.72 23.63
C PHE A 422 10.68 20.67 23.13
N ASP A 423 9.76 21.37 23.81
CA ASP A 423 8.35 21.46 23.40
C ASP A 423 8.21 22.01 21.98
N PHE A 424 8.96 23.07 21.64
CA PHE A 424 8.95 23.65 20.30
C PHE A 424 9.41 22.64 19.23
N SER A 425 10.55 21.97 19.46
CA SER A 425 11.07 20.92 18.58
C SER A 425 10.01 19.81 18.38
N GLN A 426 9.42 19.33 19.48
CA GLN A 426 8.37 18.31 19.46
C GLN A 426 7.13 18.75 18.67
N TYR A 427 6.64 19.98 18.87
CA TYR A 427 5.47 20.47 18.13
C TYR A 427 5.74 20.64 16.64
N GLN A 428 6.97 21.00 16.24
CA GLN A 428 7.34 21.06 14.81
C GLN A 428 7.27 19.68 14.16
N ILE A 429 7.80 18.67 14.84
CA ILE A 429 7.77 17.27 14.37
C ILE A 429 6.35 16.75 14.33
N GLU A 430 5.54 17.01 15.37
CA GLU A 430 4.14 16.59 15.40
C GLU A 430 3.32 17.25 14.27
N TYR A 431 3.54 18.55 14.01
CA TYR A 431 2.96 19.21 12.84
C TYR A 431 3.36 18.50 11.54
N GLY A 432 4.64 18.12 11.42
CA GLY A 432 5.15 17.31 10.32
C GLY A 432 4.41 15.98 10.16
N ARG A 433 4.21 15.22 11.24
CA ARG A 433 3.48 13.94 11.20
C ARG A 433 2.03 14.11 10.76
N VAL A 434 1.32 15.10 11.30
CA VAL A 434 -0.06 15.43 10.90
C VAL A 434 -0.11 15.89 9.44
N TYR A 435 0.93 16.56 8.96
CA TYR A 435 1.04 16.94 7.56
C TYR A 435 1.25 15.73 6.64
N VAL A 436 2.02 14.73 7.07
CA VAL A 436 2.14 13.45 6.35
C VAL A 436 0.81 12.71 6.33
N ASP A 437 0.07 12.67 7.45
CA ASP A 437 -1.31 12.12 7.49
C ASP A 437 -2.21 12.82 6.47
N TRP A 438 -2.11 14.15 6.39
CA TRP A 438 -2.85 14.96 5.42
C TRP A 438 -2.49 14.59 3.98
N LEU A 439 -1.20 14.45 3.66
CA LEU A 439 -0.76 14.05 2.31
C LEU A 439 -1.23 12.63 1.95
N ASN A 440 -1.12 11.69 2.88
CA ASN A 440 -1.59 10.31 2.70
C ASN A 440 -3.11 10.27 2.41
N PHE A 441 -3.90 11.05 3.15
CA PHE A 441 -5.35 11.15 2.93
C PHE A 441 -5.71 11.70 1.53
N HIS A 442 -4.82 12.47 0.90
CA HIS A 442 -5.04 13.08 -0.41
C HIS A 442 -4.35 12.31 -1.56
N ASP A 443 -3.89 11.08 -1.32
CA ASP A 443 -3.16 10.28 -2.30
C ASP A 443 -1.95 11.02 -2.90
N ALA A 444 -1.23 11.78 -2.06
CA ALA A 444 -0.21 12.74 -2.48
C ALA A 444 1.23 12.31 -2.19
N LEU A 445 1.45 11.20 -1.48
CA LEU A 445 2.79 10.69 -1.16
C LEU A 445 3.36 9.82 -2.28
N TYR A 446 2.53 8.98 -2.89
CA TYR A 446 2.94 8.09 -3.98
C TYR A 446 2.37 8.56 -5.32
N ARG A 447 3.23 8.67 -6.34
CA ARG A 447 2.81 8.91 -7.73
C ARG A 447 3.40 7.81 -8.61
N PRO A 448 2.57 6.93 -9.21
CA PRO A 448 3.04 5.84 -10.06
C PRO A 448 3.69 6.31 -11.37
#